data_AF-A0A1I7NTF2-F1
#
_entry.id   AF-A0A1I7NTF2-F1
#
_cell.length_a   1.000
_cell.length_b   1.000
_cell.length_c   1.000
_cell.angle_alpha   90.00
_cell.angle_beta   90.00
_cell.angle_gamma   90.00
#
_symmetry.space_group_name_H-M   'P 1'
#
loop_
_entity.id
_entity.type
_entity.pdbx_description
1 polymer ?
#
loop_
_entity_poly.entity_id
_entity_poly.type
_entity_poly.pdbx_seq_one_letter_code
_entity_poly.pdbx_strand_id
1 'polypeptide(L)' 'MTLCPYSSDELKDLHRLLKSIIEEAHERSLNIPDDDIIEMVFDLADHGERDPEKLRAAVLDKAA' A
#
# COMPACT_ATOMS: atom_id res chain seq x y z
N MET A 1 -17.66 -20.31 -8.14
CA MET A 1 -17.68 -19.05 -7.37
C MET A 1 -16.42 -19.00 -6.54
N THR A 2 -15.37 -18.36 -7.06
CA THR A 2 -14.10 -18.15 -6.36
C THR A 2 -14.30 -17.04 -5.35
N LEU A 3 -14.75 -17.40 -4.14
CA LEU A 3 -14.67 -16.53 -2.97
C LEU A 3 -13.19 -16.16 -2.78
N CYS A 4 -12.94 -14.86 -2.64
CA CYS A 4 -11.63 -14.22 -2.56
C CYS A 4 -10.57 -15.10 -1.88
N PRO A 5 -9.40 -15.36 -2.52
CA PRO A 5 -8.37 -16.23 -1.97
C PRO A 5 -7.62 -15.60 -0.79
N TYR A 6 -7.92 -14.34 -0.45
CA TYR A 6 -7.29 -13.65 0.67
C TYR A 6 -7.89 -14.15 1.99
N SER A 7 -7.06 -14.90 2.71
CA SER A 7 -7.32 -15.30 4.09
C SER A 7 -7.43 -14.03 4.94
N SER A 8 -8.27 -14.02 5.99
CA SER A 8 -8.45 -12.85 6.85
C SER A 8 -7.12 -12.30 7.42
N ASP A 9 -6.09 -13.13 7.51
CA ASP A 9 -4.74 -12.72 7.94
C ASP A 9 -3.99 -11.96 6.84
N GLU A 10 -4.11 -12.33 5.58
CA GLU A 10 -3.49 -11.60 4.46
C GLU A 10 -4.07 -10.18 4.32
N LEU A 11 -5.37 -10.02 4.58
CA LEU A 11 -6.00 -8.69 4.64
C LEU A 11 -5.50 -7.86 5.82
N LYS A 12 -5.23 -8.49 6.97
CA LYS A 12 -4.66 -7.80 8.14
C LYS A 12 -3.22 -7.38 7.89
N ASP A 13 -2.43 -8.23 7.25
CA ASP A 13 -1.05 -7.92 6.89
C ASP A 13 -0.99 -6.80 5.85
N LEU A 14 -1.88 -6.82 4.85
CA LEU A 14 -2.02 -5.72 3.89
C LEU A 14 -2.44 -4.41 4.58
N HIS A 15 -3.42 -4.47 5.49
CA HIS A 15 -3.84 -3.28 6.23
C HIS A 15 -2.71 -2.71 7.11
N ARG A 16 -1.93 -3.59 7.74
CA ARG A 16 -0.76 -3.19 8.53
C ARG A 16 0.32 -2.57 7.67
N LEU A 17 0.55 -3.11 6.47
CA LEU A 17 1.47 -2.55 5.48
C LEU A 17 1.03 -1.15 5.05
N LEU A 18 -0.23 -1.01 4.60
CA LEU A 18 -0.79 0.26 4.17
C LEU A 18 -0.64 1.33 5.25
N LYS A 19 -0.99 0.98 6.49
CA LYS A 19 -0.84 1.90 7.62
C LYS A 19 0.61 2.32 7.85
N SER A 20 1.55 1.39 7.75
CA SER A 20 2.99 1.71 7.87
C SER A 20 3.46 2.64 6.75
N ILE A 21 2.98 2.46 5.52
CA ILE A 21 3.34 3.32 4.38
C ILE A 21 2.78 4.73 4.58
N ILE A 22 1.52 4.84 5.02
CA ILE A 22 0.87 6.13 5.31
C ILE A 22 1.59 6.87 6.44
N GLU A 23 1.88 6.18 7.55
CA GLU A 23 2.63 6.76 8.68
C GLU A 23 3.98 7.30 8.22
N GLU A 24 4.72 6.55 7.40
CA GLU A 24 6.00 7.01 6.87
C GLU A 24 5.89 8.15 5.86
N ALA A 25 4.83 8.15 5.04
CA ALA A 25 4.56 9.26 4.14
C ALA A 25 4.31 10.55 4.93
N HIS A 26 3.52 10.46 6.00
CA HIS A 26 3.30 11.56 6.94
C HIS A 26 4.57 11.97 7.69
N GLU A 27 5.39 11.02 8.15
CA GLU A 27 6.69 11.33 8.79
C GLU A 27 7.63 12.11 7.85
N ARG A 28 7.59 11.79 6.56
CA ARG A 28 8.34 12.52 5.51
C ARG A 28 7.67 13.84 5.10
N SER A 29 6.55 14.22 5.72
CA SER A 29 5.74 15.40 5.39
C SER A 29 5.30 15.41 3.91
N LEU A 30 5.06 14.22 3.36
CA LEU A 30 4.49 14.07 2.04
C LEU A 30 3.04 14.50 2.12
N ASN A 31 2.70 15.60 1.44
CA ASN A 31 1.37 16.20 1.48
C ASN A 31 0.40 15.44 0.55
N ILE A 32 0.36 14.11 0.69
CA ILE A 32 -0.44 13.20 -0.12
C ILE A 32 -1.60 12.71 0.74
N PRO A 33 -2.84 12.73 0.22
CA PRO A 33 -3.98 12.13 0.90
C PRO A 33 -3.79 10.63 1.13
N ASP A 34 -4.25 10.12 2.28
CA ASP A 34 -4.25 8.69 2.59
C ASP A 34 -4.94 7.86 1.48
N ASP A 35 -6.04 8.36 0.91
CA ASP A 35 -6.77 7.69 -0.17
C ASP A 35 -5.91 7.54 -1.44
N ASP A 36 -5.13 8.55 -1.81
CA ASP A 36 -4.22 8.49 -2.97
C ASP A 36 -3.10 7.47 -2.74
N ILE A 37 -2.59 7.38 -1.50
CA ILE A 37 -1.60 6.37 -1.11
C ILE A 37 -2.18 4.96 -1.27
N ILE A 38 -3.41 4.76 -0.80
CA ILE A 38 -4.11 3.49 -0.90
C ILE A 38 -4.33 3.13 -2.37
N GLU A 39 -4.88 4.04 -3.18
CA GLU A 39 -5.09 3.80 -4.63
C GLU A 39 -3.79 3.42 -5.34
N MET A 40 -2.67 4.10 -5.04
CA MET A 40 -1.37 3.75 -5.62
C MET A 40 -0.91 2.34 -5.24
N VAL A 41 -1.10 1.93 -3.98
CA VAL A 41 -0.74 0.57 -3.55
C VAL A 41 -1.61 -0.47 -4.25
N PHE A 42 -2.91 -0.20 -4.42
CA PHE A 42 -3.82 -1.07 -5.15
C PHE A 42 -3.47 -1.15 -6.64
N ASP A 43 -3.16 -0.03 -7.28
CA ASP A 43 -2.75 0.03 -8.69
C ASP A 43 -1.46 -0.78 -8.94
N LEU A 44 -0.46 -0.61 -8.08
CA LEU A 44 0.78 -1.41 -8.15
C LEU A 44 0.53 -2.91 -7.93
N ALA A 45 -0.37 -3.25 -7.00
CA ALA A 45 -0.75 -4.65 -6.77
C ALA A 45 -1.49 -5.27 -7.96
N ASP A 46 -2.37 -4.51 -8.63
CA ASP A 46 -3.07 -4.90 -9.85
C ASP A 46 -2.10 -5.07 -11.03
N HIS A 47 -1.04 -4.26 -11.07
CA HIS A 47 0.09 -4.41 -12.00
C HIS A 47 0.96 -5.67 -11.72
N GLY A 48 0.65 -6.43 -10.66
CA GLY A 48 1.32 -7.67 -10.30
C GLY A 48 2.40 -7.51 -9.23
N GLU A 49 2.57 -6.30 -8.69
CA GLU A 49 3.56 -6.04 -7.64
C GLU A 49 2.99 -6.40 -6.26
N ARG A 50 3.39 -7.56 -5.74
CA ARG A 50 2.95 -8.04 -4.42
C ARG A 50 3.99 -7.80 -3.33
N ASP A 51 5.17 -7.31 -3.70
CA ASP A 51 6.27 -7.11 -2.77
C ASP A 51 6.01 -5.87 -1.89
N PRO A 52 5.82 -6.03 -0.57
CA PRO A 52 5.50 -4.93 0.34
C PRO A 52 6.57 -3.82 0.35
N GLU A 53 7.84 -4.19 0.23
CA GLU A 53 8.95 -3.24 0.19
C GLU A 53 8.94 -2.39 -1.08
N LYS A 54 8.56 -2.97 -2.22
CA LYS A 54 8.48 -2.24 -3.48
C LYS A 54 7.26 -1.34 -3.55
N LEU A 55 6.12 -1.79 -3.01
CA LEU A 55 4.92 -0.95 -2.86
C LEU A 55 5.25 0.29 -2.03
N ARG A 56 5.92 0.09 -0.89
CA ARG A 56 6.40 1.17 -0.04
C ARG A 56 7.37 2.09 -0.77
N ALA A 57 8.39 1.55 -1.42
CA ALA A 57 9.37 2.35 -2.16
C ALA A 57 8.71 3.17 -3.27
N ALA A 58 7.80 2.58 -4.05
CA ALA A 58 7.11 3.25 -5.14
C ALA A 58 6.20 4.40 -4.67
N VAL A 59 5.46 4.19 -3.58
CA VAL A 59 4.65 5.27 -2.96
C VAL A 59 5.55 6.40 -2.46
N LEU A 60 6.63 6.07 -1.76
CA LEU A 60 7.54 7.08 -1.20
C LEU A 60 8.38 7.81 -2.26
N ASP A 61 8.69 7.16 -3.39
CA ASP A 61 9.45 7.73 -4.50
C ASP A 61 8.58 8.69 -5.33
N LYS A 62 7.33 8.33 -5.60
CA LYS A 62 6.36 9.24 -6.25
C LYS A 62 5.99 10.46 -5.42
N ALA A 63 6.19 10.36 -4.11
CA ALA A 63 5.84 11.40 -3.18
C ALA A 63 6.93 12.46 -2.99
N ALA A 64 8.19 12.10 -3.25
CA ALA A 64 9.34 13.00 -3.19
C ALA A 64 9.43 13.92 -4.41
#